data_AF-A0A9P1FGG5-F1
#
_entry.id   AF-A0A9P1FGG5-F1
#
_cell.length_a   1.000
_cell.length_b   1.000
_cell.length_c   1.000
_cell.angle_alpha   90.00
_cell.angle_beta   90.00
_cell.angle_gamma   90.00
#
_symmetry.space_group_name_H-M   'P 1'
#
loop_
_entity.id
_entity.type
_entity.pdbx_description
1 polymer ?
#
loop_
_entity_poly.entity_id
_entity_poly.type
_entity_poly.pdbx_seq_one_letter_code
_entity_poly.pdbx_strand_id
1 'polypeptide(L)'
;TLISRSGYLFCRSAACRKTCLERRRAASPAADGIAGCSLFLPVGPFCPFRSDFWSDPSLQSQAEEMAIKQQREAELTARFRLGQTLTPEEKSELCSSMKASSEYWISNQMRLRYADDFQALESFKITEVKLEPFGFSMDTLEALVKWTPEQVSCMLEGRPPTPPPAGLNMMKIQQAGQSLPTIMSLSDMKKFSSFVAEGSEALQSELVQEELKTLTTEHQALISLGSNYRQFDPRGKEAYLDQIALVQERWKIFMTRFQLMGELNPDFLEESQRYLMQVGMTIEQFNSLIQDVHQRMREDAQKEALR
;
A
#
# COMPACT_ATOMS: atom_id res chain seq x y z
N THR A 1 -20.84 -47.77 -5.09
CA THR A 1 -20.19 -47.27 -6.33
C THR A 1 -20.50 -45.79 -6.47
N LEU A 2 -19.55 -44.94 -6.12
CA LEU A 2 -19.57 -43.49 -6.31
C LEU A 2 -18.12 -43.08 -6.61
N ILE A 3 -17.87 -42.73 -7.87
CA ILE A 3 -16.63 -42.10 -8.33
C ILE A 3 -16.88 -40.60 -8.25
N SER A 4 -16.03 -39.87 -7.56
CA SER A 4 -15.94 -38.42 -7.72
C SER A 4 -14.49 -37.99 -7.47
N ARG A 5 -13.87 -37.51 -8.55
CA ARG A 5 -12.59 -36.82 -8.60
C ARG A 5 -12.83 -35.37 -8.17
N SER A 6 -12.29 -35.00 -7.02
CA SER A 6 -11.73 -33.67 -6.70
C SER A 6 -11.47 -33.63 -5.19
N GLY A 7 -10.20 -33.71 -4.83
CA GLY A 7 -9.72 -33.76 -3.44
C GLY A 7 -9.78 -32.41 -2.74
N TYR A 8 -10.97 -31.85 -2.55
CA TYR A 8 -11.18 -30.74 -1.62
C TYR A 8 -12.09 -31.20 -0.47
N LEU A 9 -11.45 -31.63 0.63
CA LEU A 9 -12.14 -31.86 1.90
C LEU A 9 -12.50 -30.51 2.52
N PHE A 10 -13.71 -30.03 2.26
CA PHE A 10 -14.30 -28.93 3.04
C PHE A 10 -14.60 -29.41 4.47
N CYS A 11 -13.84 -28.95 5.48
CA CYS A 11 -14.19 -29.18 6.88
C CYS A 11 -15.40 -28.32 7.26
N ARG A 12 -16.59 -28.94 7.34
CA ARG A 12 -17.88 -28.25 7.53
C ARG A 12 -18.18 -27.79 8.97
N SER A 13 -17.34 -28.05 9.97
CA SER A 13 -17.63 -27.65 11.35
C SER A 13 -16.85 -26.39 11.80
N ALA A 14 -17.53 -25.47 12.48
CA ALA A 14 -16.93 -24.27 13.06
C ALA A 14 -15.87 -24.61 14.12
N ALA A 15 -16.00 -25.76 14.78
CA ALA A 15 -15.02 -26.27 15.74
C ALA A 15 -13.69 -26.67 15.10
N CYS A 16 -13.71 -27.21 13.87
CA CYS A 16 -12.53 -27.61 13.09
C CYS A 16 -11.69 -26.40 12.62
N ARG A 17 -12.34 -25.24 12.37
CA ARG A 17 -11.64 -24.01 11.95
C ARG A 17 -10.83 -23.39 13.07
N LYS A 18 -11.36 -23.35 14.30
CA LYS A 18 -10.62 -22.83 15.47
C LYS A 18 -9.36 -23.64 15.75
N THR A 19 -9.45 -24.97 15.70
CA THR A 19 -8.29 -25.85 15.96
C THR A 19 -7.22 -25.79 14.86
N CYS A 20 -7.60 -25.55 13.60
CA CYS A 20 -6.64 -25.32 12.51
C CYS A 20 -5.93 -23.97 12.61
N LEU A 21 -6.65 -22.90 12.99
CA LEU A 21 -6.08 -21.57 13.23
C LEU A 21 -5.17 -21.54 14.47
N GLU A 22 -5.55 -22.23 15.54
CA GLU A 22 -4.73 -22.35 16.75
C GLU A 22 -3.48 -23.23 16.53
N ARG A 23 -3.58 -24.30 15.73
CA ARG A 23 -2.39 -25.09 15.31
C ARG A 23 -1.45 -24.32 14.38
N ARG A 24 -1.96 -23.41 13.55
CA ARG A 24 -1.10 -22.49 12.76
C ARG A 24 -0.40 -21.45 13.63
N ARG A 25 -1.05 -20.96 14.71
CA ARG A 25 -0.41 -20.04 15.67
C ARG A 25 0.63 -20.72 16.57
N ALA A 26 0.47 -22.01 16.85
CA ALA A 26 1.39 -22.77 17.70
C ALA A 26 2.58 -23.39 16.94
N ALA A 27 2.56 -23.38 15.60
CA ALA A 27 3.62 -23.95 14.76
C ALA A 27 4.56 -22.84 14.23
N SER A 28 5.36 -22.23 15.11
CA SER A 28 6.70 -21.74 14.77
C SER A 28 7.47 -21.45 16.07
N PRO A 29 8.53 -22.22 16.35
CA PRO A 29 9.88 -21.67 16.16
C PRO A 29 10.92 -22.76 15.85
N ALA A 30 10.91 -23.32 14.62
CA ALA A 30 11.91 -24.33 14.23
C ALA A 30 12.15 -24.39 12.71
N ALA A 31 12.25 -23.24 12.05
CA ALA A 31 12.70 -23.15 10.66
C ALA A 31 13.83 -22.10 10.53
N ASP A 32 14.77 -22.10 11.48
CA ASP A 32 16.04 -21.39 11.35
C ASP A 32 16.95 -22.20 10.41
N GLY A 33 16.84 -21.95 9.11
CA GLY A 33 17.68 -22.64 8.12
C GLY A 33 17.63 -22.09 6.70
N ILE A 34 16.63 -21.28 6.34
CA ILE A 34 16.63 -20.50 5.11
C ILE A 34 16.78 -19.04 5.52
N ALA A 35 18.03 -18.57 5.54
CA ALA A 35 18.36 -17.19 5.85
C ALA A 35 17.69 -16.25 4.84
N GLY A 36 16.58 -15.65 5.27
CA GLY A 36 16.40 -14.20 5.27
C GLY A 36 16.52 -13.48 3.93
N CYS A 37 15.77 -13.89 2.91
CA CYS A 37 15.48 -12.99 1.81
C CYS A 37 13.96 -12.80 1.73
N SER A 38 13.51 -11.66 2.25
CA SER A 38 12.12 -11.24 2.18
C SER A 38 11.79 -10.87 0.74
N LEU A 39 10.92 -11.66 0.11
CA LEU A 39 10.45 -11.36 -1.23
C LEU A 39 9.34 -10.33 -1.19
N PHE A 40 9.38 -9.47 -2.18
CA PHE A 40 8.35 -8.48 -2.44
C PHE A 40 7.16 -9.16 -3.10
N LEU A 41 5.99 -9.05 -2.47
CA LEU A 41 4.80 -9.77 -2.90
C LEU A 41 3.92 -8.88 -3.79
N PRO A 42 3.33 -9.43 -4.87
CA PRO A 42 2.47 -8.70 -5.79
C PRO A 42 1.07 -8.49 -5.18
N VAL A 43 1.01 -7.85 -4.00
CA VAL A 43 -0.21 -7.51 -3.26
C VAL A 43 -0.12 -6.08 -2.75
N GLY A 44 -1.23 -5.54 -2.22
CA GLY A 44 -1.26 -4.14 -1.79
C GLY A 44 -1.05 -3.17 -2.96
N PRO A 45 -0.30 -2.07 -2.74
CA PRO A 45 0.09 -1.13 -3.79
C PRO A 45 0.81 -1.75 -5.01
N PHE A 46 1.39 -2.95 -4.84
CA PHE A 46 2.17 -3.65 -5.86
C PHE A 46 1.41 -4.76 -6.56
N CYS A 47 0.11 -4.90 -6.27
CA CYS A 47 -0.72 -5.82 -7.02
C CYS A 47 -0.61 -5.50 -8.52
N PRO A 48 -0.29 -6.44 -9.42
CA PRO A 48 -0.25 -6.17 -10.86
C PRO A 48 -1.65 -5.96 -11.44
N PHE A 49 -2.67 -6.37 -10.69
CA PHE A 49 -4.07 -6.22 -11.03
C PHE A 49 -4.63 -4.96 -10.39
N ARG A 50 -5.38 -4.19 -11.17
CA ARG A 50 -6.01 -2.95 -10.74
C ARG A 50 -7.51 -3.13 -10.78
N SER A 51 -8.18 -2.74 -9.70
CA SER A 51 -9.63 -2.59 -9.67
C SER A 51 -10.07 -1.43 -10.58
N ASP A 52 -11.38 -1.37 -10.84
CA ASP A 52 -11.97 -0.28 -11.63
C ASP A 52 -11.74 1.09 -10.98
N PHE A 53 -11.63 1.14 -9.65
CA PHE A 53 -11.31 2.36 -8.90
C PHE A 53 -9.99 2.99 -9.38
N TRP A 54 -8.94 2.18 -9.53
CA TRP A 54 -7.63 2.64 -10.00
C TRP A 54 -7.54 2.82 -11.52
N SER A 55 -8.53 2.32 -12.23
CA SER A 55 -8.64 2.42 -13.69
C SER A 55 -9.45 3.64 -14.13
N ASP A 56 -9.99 4.43 -13.18
CA ASP A 56 -10.70 5.68 -13.43
C ASP A 56 -9.78 6.70 -14.15
N PRO A 57 -10.10 7.10 -15.41
CA PRO A 57 -9.29 8.05 -16.16
C PRO A 57 -9.14 9.40 -15.47
N SER A 58 -10.15 9.84 -14.70
CA SER A 58 -10.09 11.11 -13.98
C SER A 58 -9.06 11.07 -12.86
N LEU A 59 -8.95 9.92 -12.17
CA LEU A 59 -7.96 9.71 -11.12
C LEU A 59 -6.55 9.67 -11.70
N GLN A 60 -6.37 8.98 -12.84
CA GLN A 60 -5.08 8.87 -13.52
C GLN A 60 -4.60 10.22 -14.05
N SER A 61 -5.46 10.97 -14.74
CA SER A 61 -5.12 12.30 -15.26
C SER A 61 -4.75 13.27 -14.14
N GLN A 62 -5.49 13.26 -13.02
CA GLN A 62 -5.14 14.08 -11.87
C GLN A 62 -3.80 13.65 -11.25
N ALA A 63 -3.54 12.34 -11.12
CA ALA A 63 -2.28 11.83 -10.59
C ALA A 63 -1.08 12.26 -11.45
N GLU A 64 -1.20 12.21 -12.77
CA GLU A 64 -0.17 12.66 -13.72
C GLU A 64 0.10 14.17 -13.60
N GLU A 65 -0.95 14.99 -13.58
CA GLU A 65 -0.83 16.44 -13.41
C GLU A 65 -0.15 16.78 -12.07
N MET A 66 -0.54 16.08 -11.01
CA MET A 66 0.03 16.28 -9.68
C MET A 66 1.47 15.82 -9.58
N ALA A 67 1.89 14.76 -10.29
CA ALA A 67 3.28 14.33 -10.33
C ALA A 67 4.20 15.42 -10.93
N ILE A 68 3.74 16.08 -11.99
CA ILE A 68 4.48 17.19 -12.63
C ILE A 68 4.59 18.37 -11.65
N LYS A 69 3.49 18.75 -11.00
CA LYS A 69 3.46 19.82 -10.00
C LYS A 69 4.37 19.51 -8.81
N GLN A 70 4.34 18.30 -8.28
CA GLN A 70 5.19 17.87 -7.17
C GLN A 70 6.68 17.89 -7.53
N GLN A 71 7.05 17.54 -8.76
CA GLN A 71 8.44 17.63 -9.21
C GLN A 71 8.92 19.09 -9.19
N ARG A 72 8.10 20.02 -9.68
CA ARG A 72 8.39 21.45 -9.69
C ARG A 72 8.42 22.04 -8.27
N GLU A 73 7.48 21.65 -7.41
CA GLU A 73 7.46 22.02 -5.99
C GLU A 73 8.72 21.55 -5.27
N ALA A 74 9.16 20.32 -5.52
CA ALA A 74 10.37 19.75 -4.91
C ALA A 74 11.62 20.53 -5.33
N GLU A 75 11.73 20.92 -6.60
CA GLU A 75 12.80 21.76 -7.12
C GLU A 75 12.84 23.13 -6.40
N LEU A 76 11.71 23.84 -6.38
CA LEU A 76 11.61 25.16 -5.75
C LEU A 76 11.85 25.09 -4.23
N THR A 77 11.31 24.06 -3.57
CA THR A 77 11.54 23.81 -2.14
C THR A 77 13.00 23.52 -1.84
N ALA A 78 13.68 22.74 -2.68
CA ALA A 78 15.10 22.45 -2.53
C ALA A 78 15.95 23.71 -2.69
N ARG A 79 15.68 24.53 -3.71
CA ARG A 79 16.36 25.82 -3.92
C ARG A 79 16.17 26.74 -2.72
N PHE A 80 14.95 26.86 -2.21
CA PHE A 80 14.65 27.64 -1.02
C PHE A 80 15.41 27.12 0.22
N ARG A 81 15.45 25.80 0.45
CA ARG A 81 16.20 25.19 1.57
C ARG A 81 17.71 25.42 1.48
N LEU A 82 18.26 25.54 0.28
CA LEU A 82 19.67 25.88 0.04
C LEU A 82 19.96 27.38 0.22
N GLY A 83 18.98 28.18 0.64
CA GLY A 83 19.12 29.62 0.84
C GLY A 83 19.12 30.43 -0.46
N GLN A 84 18.77 29.83 -1.60
CA GLN A 84 18.63 30.55 -2.85
C GLN A 84 17.38 31.44 -2.81
N THR A 85 17.49 32.64 -3.37
CA THR A 85 16.36 33.55 -3.50
C THR A 85 15.46 33.11 -4.64
N LEU A 86 14.19 32.88 -4.33
CA LEU A 86 13.14 32.64 -5.32
C LEU A 86 12.59 33.98 -5.83
N THR A 87 12.25 34.07 -7.11
CA THR A 87 11.56 35.25 -7.66
C THR A 87 10.15 35.39 -7.06
N PRO A 88 9.52 36.58 -7.09
CA PRO A 88 8.14 36.75 -6.64
C PRO A 88 7.16 35.76 -7.31
N GLU A 89 7.35 35.49 -8.59
CA GLU A 89 6.57 34.53 -9.37
C GLU A 89 6.80 33.10 -8.87
N GLU A 90 8.06 32.70 -8.68
CA GLU A 90 8.41 31.36 -8.14
C GLU A 90 7.87 31.15 -6.73
N LYS A 91 7.86 32.19 -5.88
CA LYS A 91 7.26 32.13 -4.54
C LYS A 91 5.75 31.90 -4.62
N SER A 92 5.08 32.64 -5.50
CA SER A 92 3.64 32.51 -5.72
C SER A 92 3.28 31.14 -6.30
N GLU A 93 4.09 30.64 -7.25
CA GLU A 93 3.97 29.31 -7.86
C GLU A 93 4.11 28.21 -6.79
N LEU A 94 5.16 28.27 -5.97
CA LEU A 94 5.38 27.29 -4.89
C LEU A 94 4.19 27.27 -3.91
N CYS A 95 3.71 28.44 -3.48
CA CYS A 95 2.59 28.51 -2.53
C CYS A 95 1.27 28.01 -3.13
N SER A 96 0.94 28.39 -4.37
CA SER A 96 -0.29 27.96 -5.03
C SER A 96 -0.27 26.47 -5.33
N SER A 97 0.88 25.95 -5.79
CA SER A 97 1.07 24.54 -6.07
C SER A 97 0.97 23.70 -4.79
N MET A 98 1.66 24.08 -3.71
CA MET A 98 1.58 23.35 -2.44
C MET A 98 0.15 23.31 -1.87
N LYS A 99 -0.63 24.39 -2.03
CA LYS A 99 -2.05 24.41 -1.65
C LYS A 99 -2.87 23.44 -2.49
N ALA A 100 -2.70 23.48 -3.82
CA ALA A 100 -3.36 22.55 -4.72
C ALA A 100 -2.99 21.08 -4.43
N SER A 101 -1.71 20.80 -4.16
CA SER A 101 -1.22 19.49 -3.72
C SER A 101 -1.86 19.02 -2.42
N SER A 102 -2.03 19.93 -1.47
CA SER A 102 -2.69 19.65 -0.19
C SER A 102 -4.17 19.34 -0.39
N GLU A 103 -4.90 20.16 -1.15
CA GLU A 103 -6.32 19.95 -1.46
C GLU A 103 -6.55 18.65 -2.24
N TYR A 104 -5.69 18.37 -3.23
CA TYR A 104 -5.71 17.11 -3.98
C TYR A 104 -5.52 15.92 -3.05
N TRP A 105 -4.50 15.96 -2.18
CA TRP A 105 -4.25 14.87 -1.24
C TRP A 105 -5.45 14.61 -0.33
N ILE A 106 -6.05 15.66 0.24
CA ILE A 106 -7.23 15.55 1.11
C ILE A 106 -8.40 14.94 0.35
N SER A 107 -8.67 15.45 -0.86
CA SER A 107 -9.73 14.93 -1.73
C SER A 107 -9.50 13.45 -2.04
N ASN A 108 -8.28 13.06 -2.40
CA ASN A 108 -7.93 11.67 -2.68
C ASN A 108 -8.08 10.79 -1.44
N GLN A 109 -7.63 11.23 -0.27
CA GLN A 109 -7.81 10.47 0.97
C GLN A 109 -9.27 10.28 1.34
N MET A 110 -10.13 11.28 1.09
CA MET A 110 -11.57 11.12 1.24
C MET A 110 -12.13 10.09 0.26
N ARG A 111 -11.69 10.11 -1.01
CA ARG A 111 -12.07 9.08 -1.99
C ARG A 111 -11.68 7.68 -1.52
N LEU A 112 -10.44 7.49 -1.06
CA LEU A 112 -9.96 6.19 -0.54
C LEU A 112 -10.73 5.75 0.71
N ARG A 113 -10.95 6.67 1.66
CA ARG A 113 -11.66 6.41 2.93
C ARG A 113 -13.09 5.94 2.72
N TYR A 114 -13.77 6.43 1.68
CA TYR A 114 -15.18 6.14 1.41
C TYR A 114 -15.40 5.22 0.22
N ALA A 115 -14.34 4.71 -0.41
CA ALA A 115 -14.44 3.78 -1.51
C ALA A 115 -15.13 2.46 -1.08
N ASP A 116 -15.87 1.87 -2.02
CA ASP A 116 -16.37 0.50 -1.88
C ASP A 116 -15.29 -0.55 -2.17
N ASP A 117 -14.27 -0.15 -2.93
CA ASP A 117 -13.18 -0.98 -3.42
C ASP A 117 -12.17 -1.37 -2.33
N PHE A 118 -11.78 -2.64 -2.32
CA PHE A 118 -10.80 -3.19 -1.38
C PHE A 118 -9.43 -2.52 -1.52
N GLN A 119 -8.88 -2.39 -2.73
CA GLN A 119 -7.52 -1.86 -2.92
C GLN A 119 -7.44 -0.38 -2.49
N ALA A 120 -8.49 0.39 -2.74
CA ALA A 120 -8.63 1.76 -2.27
C ALA A 120 -8.66 1.85 -0.73
N LEU A 121 -9.49 1.03 -0.08
CA LEU A 121 -9.58 0.99 1.39
C LEU A 121 -8.28 0.48 2.04
N GLU A 122 -7.64 -0.52 1.45
CA GLU A 122 -6.33 -1.03 1.89
C GLU A 122 -5.27 0.08 1.83
N SER A 123 -5.25 0.88 0.75
CA SER A 123 -4.33 2.02 0.61
C SER A 123 -4.58 3.11 1.66
N PHE A 124 -5.84 3.40 1.98
CA PHE A 124 -6.19 4.29 3.09
C PHE A 124 -5.71 3.74 4.43
N LYS A 125 -5.96 2.44 4.69
CA LYS A 125 -5.55 1.78 5.94
C LYS A 125 -4.05 1.66 6.11
N ILE A 126 -3.29 1.49 5.04
CA ILE A 126 -1.82 1.58 5.04
C ILE A 126 -1.39 2.93 5.63
N THR A 127 -2.01 4.03 5.18
CA THR A 127 -1.70 5.37 5.70
C THR A 127 -2.04 5.46 7.19
N GLU A 128 -3.22 4.99 7.60
CA GLU A 128 -3.65 5.00 9.00
C GLU A 128 -2.69 4.23 9.92
N VAL A 129 -2.34 2.99 9.56
CA VAL A 129 -1.43 2.14 10.35
C VAL A 129 -0.02 2.75 10.43
N LYS A 130 0.47 3.36 9.34
CA LYS A 130 1.78 4.06 9.36
C LYS A 130 1.81 5.27 10.31
N LEU A 131 0.66 5.88 10.62
CA LEU A 131 0.57 7.04 11.49
C LEU A 131 0.47 6.67 12.98
N GLU A 132 -0.02 5.47 13.29
CA GLU A 132 -0.23 5.01 14.68
C GLU A 132 1.04 5.06 15.56
N PRO A 133 2.24 4.63 15.10
CA PRO A 133 3.46 4.71 15.90
C PRO A 133 3.84 6.14 16.31
N PHE A 134 3.45 7.13 15.51
CA PHE A 134 3.67 8.54 15.81
C PHE A 134 2.55 9.13 16.68
N GLY A 135 1.47 8.39 16.90
CA GLY A 135 0.27 8.84 17.58
C GLY A 135 -0.47 9.92 16.80
N PHE A 136 -0.39 9.88 15.47
CA PHE A 136 -1.18 10.73 14.59
C PHE A 136 -2.45 10.01 14.15
N SER A 137 -3.55 10.77 14.10
CA SER A 137 -4.76 10.34 13.40
C SER A 137 -4.75 10.88 11.96
N MET A 138 -5.61 10.32 11.10
CA MET A 138 -5.83 10.89 9.77
C MET A 138 -6.29 12.35 9.84
N ASP A 139 -7.12 12.71 10.82
CA ASP A 139 -7.60 14.09 11.00
C ASP A 139 -6.44 15.03 11.40
N THR A 140 -5.49 14.53 12.22
CA THR A 140 -4.26 15.28 12.57
C THR A 140 -3.37 15.47 11.35
N LEU A 141 -3.23 14.44 10.51
CA LEU A 141 -2.46 14.53 9.27
C LEU A 141 -3.13 15.50 8.27
N GLU A 142 -4.46 15.48 8.15
CA GLU A 142 -5.20 16.45 7.34
C GLU A 142 -4.95 17.88 7.80
N ALA A 143 -5.00 18.14 9.12
CA ALA A 143 -4.67 19.45 9.68
C ALA A 143 -3.22 19.88 9.35
N LEU A 144 -2.27 18.94 9.44
CA LEU A 144 -0.86 19.18 9.08
C LEU A 144 -0.71 19.55 7.59
N VAL A 145 -1.34 18.80 6.70
CA VAL A 145 -1.30 19.01 5.25
C VAL A 145 -1.91 20.37 4.90
N LYS A 146 -3.02 20.77 5.52
CA LYS A 146 -3.63 22.10 5.33
C LYS A 146 -2.72 23.25 5.82
N TRP A 147 -2.04 23.04 6.95
CA TRP A 147 -1.23 24.07 7.59
C TRP A 147 0.12 24.30 6.91
N THR A 148 0.71 23.26 6.32
CA THR A 148 2.08 23.31 5.76
C THR A 148 2.27 24.37 4.66
N PRO A 149 1.37 24.52 3.66
CA PRO A 149 1.49 25.57 2.66
C PRO A 149 1.41 26.99 3.25
N GLU A 150 0.62 27.19 4.32
CA GLU A 150 0.52 28.48 5.01
C GLU A 150 1.84 28.86 5.70
N GLN A 151 2.51 27.87 6.30
CA GLN A 151 3.83 28.06 6.90
C GLN A 151 4.86 28.50 5.86
N VAL A 152 4.90 27.80 4.72
CA VAL A 152 5.82 28.14 3.63
C VAL A 152 5.53 29.54 3.10
N SER A 153 4.27 29.90 2.88
CA SER A 153 3.88 31.25 2.47
C SER A 153 4.35 32.31 3.47
N CYS A 154 4.15 32.11 4.77
CA CYS A 154 4.62 33.06 5.79
C CYS A 154 6.14 33.22 5.75
N MET A 155 6.90 32.13 5.64
CA MET A 155 8.36 32.17 5.55
C MET A 155 8.85 32.92 4.30
N LEU A 156 8.25 32.66 3.14
CA LEU A 156 8.65 33.31 1.88
C LEU A 156 8.38 34.82 1.86
N GLU A 157 7.39 35.26 2.63
CA GLU A 157 6.97 36.65 2.80
C GLU A 157 7.65 37.35 3.99
N GLY A 158 8.47 36.64 4.77
CA GLY A 158 9.10 37.19 5.97
C GLY A 158 8.11 37.50 7.10
N ARG A 159 6.93 36.87 7.09
CA ARG A 159 5.93 36.96 8.15
C ARG A 159 6.20 35.90 9.23
N PRO A 160 5.84 36.15 10.49
CA PRO A 160 5.92 35.13 11.53
C PRO A 160 5.05 33.91 11.16
N PRO A 161 5.50 32.68 11.48
CA PRO A 161 4.73 31.46 11.20
C PRO A 161 3.38 31.47 11.93
N THR A 162 2.33 30.94 11.30
CA THR A 162 1.05 30.72 11.99
C THR A 162 1.21 29.63 13.06
N PRO A 163 0.50 29.71 14.20
CA PRO A 163 0.59 28.67 15.22
C PRO A 163 0.12 27.32 14.66
N PRO A 164 0.68 26.19 15.13
CA PRO A 164 0.25 24.87 14.69
C PRO A 164 -1.20 24.58 15.08
N PRO A 165 -1.94 23.78 14.29
CA PRO A 165 -3.29 23.35 14.65
C PRO A 165 -3.37 22.69 16.02
N ALA A 166 -4.53 22.79 16.68
CA ALA A 166 -4.75 22.15 17.97
C ALA A 166 -4.57 20.62 17.87
N GLY A 167 -3.89 20.02 18.85
CA GLY A 167 -3.58 18.58 18.87
C GLY A 167 -2.36 18.17 18.06
N LEU A 168 -1.73 19.10 17.33
CA LEU A 168 -0.55 18.84 16.53
C LEU A 168 0.72 18.96 17.39
N ASN A 169 1.40 17.84 17.64
CA ASN A 169 2.63 17.83 18.44
C ASN A 169 3.86 17.98 17.53
N MET A 170 4.42 19.18 17.48
CA MET A 170 5.59 19.50 16.64
C MET A 170 6.82 18.64 16.95
N MET A 171 7.01 18.23 18.22
CA MET A 171 8.13 17.36 18.60
C MET A 171 7.99 15.98 17.97
N LYS A 172 6.76 15.44 17.94
CA LYS A 172 6.46 14.17 17.28
C LYS A 172 6.60 14.26 15.76
N ILE A 173 6.21 15.39 15.16
CA ILE A 173 6.38 15.63 13.71
C ILE A 173 7.87 15.66 13.36
N GLN A 174 8.68 16.35 14.16
CA GLN A 174 10.12 16.42 13.94
C GLN A 174 10.80 15.07 14.12
N GLN A 175 10.37 14.27 15.10
CA GLN A 175 10.83 12.88 15.29
C GLN A 175 10.38 11.96 14.15
N ALA A 176 9.18 12.19 13.63
CA ALA A 176 8.65 11.52 12.45
C ALA A 176 9.29 12.03 11.15
N GLY A 177 10.14 13.06 11.20
CA GLY A 177 10.92 13.64 10.10
C GLY A 177 10.61 13.13 8.69
N GLN A 178 11.45 12.21 8.20
CA GLN A 178 11.33 11.57 6.87
C GLN A 178 10.43 10.32 6.86
N SER A 179 9.91 9.88 8.01
CA SER A 179 9.12 8.66 8.19
C SER A 179 7.62 8.90 8.27
N LEU A 180 7.18 10.16 8.38
CA LEU A 180 5.84 10.55 7.94
C LEU A 180 5.65 10.01 6.53
N PRO A 181 4.50 9.42 6.20
CA PRO A 181 4.26 8.98 4.84
C PRO A 181 4.55 10.17 3.93
N THR A 182 5.65 10.09 3.16
CA THR A 182 5.71 10.81 1.89
C THR A 182 4.37 10.50 1.28
N ILE A 183 3.55 11.53 1.06
CA ILE A 183 2.22 11.44 0.47
C ILE A 183 2.34 10.34 -0.57
N MET A 184 1.76 9.15 -0.31
CA MET A 184 1.84 8.06 -1.28
C MET A 184 1.10 8.63 -2.48
N SER A 185 1.87 9.11 -3.44
CA SER A 185 1.29 9.72 -4.60
C SER A 185 0.78 8.57 -5.43
N LEU A 186 -0.38 8.73 -6.04
CA LEU A 186 -0.87 7.75 -6.99
C LEU A 186 0.12 7.54 -8.14
N SER A 187 1.00 8.51 -8.38
CA SER A 187 2.12 8.41 -9.30
C SER A 187 3.21 7.41 -8.87
N ASP A 188 3.32 7.08 -7.58
CA ASP A 188 4.27 6.08 -7.08
C ASP A 188 3.80 4.64 -7.38
N MET A 189 2.54 4.46 -7.78
CA MET A 189 1.98 3.18 -8.21
C MET A 189 2.31 2.85 -9.69
N LYS A 190 3.56 3.10 -10.10
CA LYS A 190 4.05 2.70 -11.43
C LYS A 190 3.85 1.20 -11.64
N LYS A 191 3.62 0.81 -12.91
CA LYS A 191 3.70 -0.60 -13.30
C LYS A 191 5.15 -1.05 -13.12
N PHE A 192 5.39 -1.91 -12.15
CA PHE A 192 6.66 -2.60 -11.98
C PHE A 192 6.93 -3.50 -13.19
N SER A 193 8.20 -3.74 -13.47
CA SER A 193 8.63 -4.78 -14.39
C SER A 193 8.08 -6.15 -14.00
N SER A 194 8.06 -7.09 -14.95
CA SER A 194 7.69 -8.48 -14.66
C SER A 194 8.63 -9.05 -13.59
N PHE A 195 8.09 -9.78 -12.61
CA PHE A 195 8.90 -10.40 -11.55
C PHE A 195 9.77 -11.56 -12.06
N VAL A 196 9.48 -12.10 -13.24
CA VAL A 196 10.28 -13.13 -13.91
C VAL A 196 11.13 -12.52 -15.02
N ALA A 197 12.39 -12.94 -15.10
CA ALA A 197 13.32 -12.52 -16.13
C ALA A 197 12.86 -12.92 -17.53
N GLU A 198 13.13 -12.07 -18.52
CA GLU A 198 12.88 -12.36 -19.92
C GLU A 198 13.71 -13.58 -20.35
N GLY A 199 13.07 -14.61 -20.91
CA GLY A 199 13.75 -15.85 -21.32
C GLY A 199 13.97 -16.89 -20.22
N SER A 200 13.33 -16.75 -19.04
CA SER A 200 13.35 -17.76 -17.96
C SER A 200 13.05 -19.18 -18.47
N GLU A 201 13.91 -20.13 -18.10
CA GLU A 201 13.74 -21.55 -18.44
C GLU A 201 12.59 -22.17 -17.64
N ALA A 202 12.38 -21.76 -16.38
CA ALA A 202 11.24 -22.23 -15.60
C ALA A 202 9.91 -21.84 -16.23
N LEU A 203 9.81 -20.68 -16.90
CA LEU A 203 8.62 -20.31 -17.67
C LEU A 203 8.42 -21.11 -18.95
N GLN A 204 9.38 -21.92 -19.39
CA GLN A 204 9.16 -22.87 -20.50
C GLN A 204 8.44 -24.15 -20.03
N SER A 205 8.37 -24.39 -18.71
CA SER A 205 7.66 -25.54 -18.16
C SER A 205 6.14 -25.32 -18.22
N GLU A 206 5.42 -26.22 -18.89
CA GLU A 206 3.95 -26.19 -18.97
C GLU A 206 3.30 -26.14 -17.57
N LEU A 207 3.86 -26.86 -16.60
CA LEU A 207 3.35 -26.91 -15.23
C LEU A 207 3.49 -25.55 -14.53
N VAL A 208 4.60 -24.85 -14.74
CA VAL A 208 4.83 -23.51 -14.17
C VAL A 208 3.92 -22.48 -14.83
N GLN A 209 3.72 -22.58 -16.16
CA GLN A 209 2.79 -21.72 -16.89
C GLN A 209 1.34 -21.92 -16.42
N GLU A 210 0.90 -23.17 -16.23
CA GLU A 210 -0.44 -23.50 -15.73
C GLU A 210 -0.66 -22.98 -14.31
N GLU A 211 0.34 -23.12 -13.44
CA GLU A 211 0.30 -22.59 -12.08
C GLU A 211 0.22 -21.05 -12.08
N LEU A 212 1.06 -20.38 -12.87
CA LEU A 212 1.06 -18.93 -13.00
C LEU A 212 -0.29 -18.43 -13.55
N LYS A 213 -0.82 -19.09 -14.59
CA LYS A 213 -2.13 -18.76 -15.15
C LYS A 213 -3.24 -18.91 -14.11
N THR A 214 -3.21 -19.98 -13.32
CA THR A 214 -4.19 -20.23 -12.27
C THR A 214 -4.10 -19.14 -11.20
N LEU A 215 -2.90 -18.86 -10.70
CA LEU A 215 -2.65 -17.87 -9.66
C LEU A 215 -3.04 -16.44 -10.10
N THR A 216 -2.71 -16.07 -11.33
CA THR A 216 -3.08 -14.76 -11.90
C THR A 216 -4.59 -14.65 -12.12
N THR A 217 -5.24 -15.70 -12.64
CA THR A 217 -6.71 -15.71 -12.85
C THR A 217 -7.47 -15.61 -11.54
N GLU A 218 -7.08 -16.38 -10.53
CA GLU A 218 -7.71 -16.36 -9.20
C GLU A 218 -7.48 -15.02 -8.51
N HIS A 219 -6.27 -14.44 -8.59
CA HIS A 219 -5.99 -13.14 -8.01
C HIS A 219 -6.80 -12.03 -8.71
N GLN A 220 -6.85 -12.01 -10.05
CA GLN A 220 -7.67 -11.05 -10.80
C GLN A 220 -9.16 -11.17 -10.45
N ALA A 221 -9.68 -12.40 -10.34
CA ALA A 221 -11.07 -12.64 -9.95
C ALA A 221 -11.34 -12.12 -8.53
N LEU A 222 -10.39 -12.29 -7.62
CA LEU A 222 -10.49 -11.80 -6.24
C LEU A 222 -10.45 -10.27 -6.18
N ILE A 223 -9.57 -9.60 -6.93
CA ILE A 223 -9.56 -8.13 -7.06
C ILE A 223 -10.89 -7.62 -7.61
N SER A 224 -11.44 -8.28 -8.63
CA SER A 224 -12.73 -7.91 -9.22
C SER A 224 -13.90 -8.08 -8.23
N LEU A 225 -13.87 -9.12 -7.40
CA LEU A 225 -14.81 -9.32 -6.30
C LEU A 225 -14.65 -8.21 -5.24
N GLY A 226 -13.41 -7.82 -4.96
CA GLY A 226 -13.05 -6.77 -4.00
C GLY A 226 -13.54 -5.36 -4.35
N SER A 227 -13.94 -5.11 -5.60
CA SER A 227 -14.47 -3.80 -6.02
C SER A 227 -15.70 -3.34 -5.23
N ASN A 228 -16.44 -4.27 -4.62
CA ASN A 228 -17.62 -3.99 -3.77
C ASN A 228 -17.40 -4.40 -2.30
N TYR A 229 -16.15 -4.48 -1.85
CA TYR A 229 -15.78 -4.99 -0.51
C TYR A 229 -16.53 -4.32 0.64
N ARG A 230 -16.75 -3.00 0.59
CA ARG A 230 -17.48 -2.27 1.64
C ARG A 230 -18.91 -2.77 1.84
N GLN A 231 -19.54 -3.26 0.76
CA GLN A 231 -20.92 -3.74 0.74
C GLN A 231 -21.05 -5.16 1.29
N PHE A 232 -19.94 -5.86 1.51
CA PHE A 232 -19.98 -7.18 2.13
C PHE A 232 -20.47 -7.09 3.57
N ASP A 233 -21.19 -8.12 4.00
CA ASP A 233 -21.49 -8.30 5.41
C ASP A 233 -20.18 -8.56 6.19
N PRO A 234 -20.16 -8.37 7.52
CA PRO A 234 -18.95 -8.58 8.31
C PRO A 234 -18.26 -9.92 8.07
N ARG A 235 -19.03 -11.01 7.93
CA ARG A 235 -18.47 -12.34 7.65
C ARG A 235 -17.89 -12.45 6.25
N GLY A 236 -18.52 -11.82 5.26
CA GLY A 236 -17.99 -11.72 3.90
C GLY A 236 -16.68 -10.95 3.84
N LYS A 237 -16.56 -9.84 4.58
CA LYS A 237 -15.30 -9.08 4.72
C LYS A 237 -14.17 -9.94 5.30
N GLU A 238 -14.45 -10.68 6.37
CA GLU A 238 -13.47 -11.60 6.97
C GLU A 238 -13.06 -12.73 6.01
N ALA A 239 -14.03 -13.34 5.31
CA ALA A 239 -13.77 -14.39 4.34
C ALA A 239 -12.96 -13.89 3.15
N TYR A 240 -13.22 -12.67 2.68
CA TYR A 240 -12.45 -12.04 1.60
C TYR A 240 -10.98 -11.81 2.03
N LEU A 241 -10.76 -11.28 3.24
CA LEU A 241 -9.41 -11.11 3.79
C LEU A 241 -8.67 -12.46 3.91
N ASP A 242 -9.37 -13.53 4.30
CA ASP A 242 -8.79 -14.88 4.32
C ASP A 242 -8.37 -15.35 2.91
N GLN A 243 -9.17 -15.07 1.88
CA GLN A 243 -8.82 -15.42 0.49
C GLN A 243 -7.62 -14.62 -0.03
N ILE A 244 -7.55 -13.31 0.26
CA ILE A 244 -6.41 -12.47 -0.12
C ILE A 244 -5.13 -13.00 0.53
N ALA A 245 -5.16 -13.34 1.82
CA ALA A 245 -4.02 -13.90 2.52
C ALA A 245 -3.56 -15.24 1.93
N LEU A 246 -4.49 -16.10 1.47
CA LEU A 246 -4.16 -17.35 0.78
C LEU A 246 -3.48 -17.10 -0.58
N VAL A 247 -3.96 -16.13 -1.35
CA VAL A 247 -3.34 -15.73 -2.63
C VAL A 247 -1.95 -15.15 -2.38
N GLN A 248 -1.77 -14.31 -1.37
CA GLN A 248 -0.48 -13.76 -0.97
C GLN A 248 0.53 -14.85 -0.61
N GLU A 249 0.13 -15.85 0.16
CA GLU A 249 1.02 -16.97 0.52
C GLU A 249 1.40 -17.81 -0.71
N ARG A 250 0.46 -18.01 -1.65
CA ARG A 250 0.77 -18.71 -2.91
C ARG A 250 1.74 -17.93 -3.79
N TRP A 251 1.60 -16.61 -3.88
CA TRP A 251 2.58 -15.75 -4.54
C TRP A 251 3.95 -15.85 -3.88
N LYS A 252 4.01 -15.85 -2.55
CA LYS A 252 5.26 -16.01 -1.81
C LYS A 252 5.95 -17.33 -2.17
N ILE A 253 5.23 -18.46 -2.10
CA ILE A 253 5.77 -19.78 -2.47
C ILE A 253 6.21 -19.81 -3.94
N PHE A 254 5.42 -19.22 -4.84
CA PHE A 254 5.75 -19.13 -6.26
C PHE A 254 7.05 -18.36 -6.47
N MET A 255 7.16 -17.14 -5.95
CA MET A 255 8.34 -16.29 -6.13
C MET A 255 9.58 -16.83 -5.40
N THR A 256 9.43 -17.48 -4.24
CA THR A 256 10.55 -18.14 -3.55
C THR A 256 11.16 -19.23 -4.43
N ARG A 257 10.36 -19.98 -5.19
CA ARG A 257 10.92 -20.96 -6.14
C ARG A 257 11.76 -20.30 -7.23
N PHE A 258 11.26 -19.21 -7.83
CA PHE A 258 12.03 -18.45 -8.83
C PHE A 258 13.31 -17.86 -8.24
N GLN A 259 13.27 -17.40 -6.99
CA GLN A 259 14.46 -16.92 -6.30
C GLN A 259 15.51 -18.02 -6.13
N LEU A 260 15.08 -19.20 -5.67
CA LEU A 260 15.98 -20.35 -5.46
C LEU A 260 16.55 -20.89 -6.78
N MET A 261 15.83 -20.71 -7.89
CA MET A 261 16.29 -21.05 -9.24
C MET A 261 17.19 -19.96 -9.85
N GLY A 262 17.32 -18.78 -9.23
CA GLY A 262 18.08 -17.66 -9.80
C GLY A 262 17.41 -16.99 -11.00
N GLU A 263 16.09 -17.16 -11.16
CA GLU A 263 15.32 -16.70 -12.33
C GLU A 263 14.42 -15.49 -12.05
N LEU A 264 14.53 -14.88 -10.86
CA LEU A 264 13.87 -13.61 -10.59
C LEU A 264 14.48 -12.50 -11.43
N ASN A 265 13.61 -11.62 -11.95
CA ASN A 265 14.06 -10.46 -12.70
C ASN A 265 14.86 -9.51 -11.77
N PRO A 266 16.15 -9.21 -12.07
CA PRO A 266 16.93 -8.26 -11.29
C PRO A 266 16.33 -6.85 -11.32
N ASP A 267 15.72 -6.43 -12.43
CA ASP A 267 15.11 -5.11 -12.56
C ASP A 267 13.93 -4.95 -11.59
N PHE A 268 13.12 -6.00 -11.46
CA PHE A 268 11.99 -6.02 -10.52
C PHE A 268 12.47 -5.88 -9.07
N LEU A 269 13.56 -6.56 -8.71
CA LEU A 269 14.15 -6.47 -7.38
C LEU A 269 14.70 -5.06 -7.12
N GLU A 270 15.40 -4.46 -8.08
CA GLU A 270 15.95 -3.12 -7.95
C GLU A 270 14.84 -2.07 -7.83
N GLU A 271 13.80 -2.15 -8.67
CA GLU A 271 12.63 -1.27 -8.60
C GLU A 271 11.92 -1.36 -7.25
N SER A 272 11.73 -2.59 -6.75
CA SER A 272 11.10 -2.85 -5.44
C SER A 272 11.93 -2.26 -4.29
N GLN A 273 13.25 -2.46 -4.32
CA GLN A 273 14.16 -1.89 -3.32
C GLN A 273 14.18 -0.36 -3.38
N ARG A 274 14.19 0.23 -4.58
CA ARG A 274 14.17 1.69 -4.77
C ARG A 274 12.91 2.30 -4.19
N TYR A 275 11.75 1.69 -4.45
CA TYR A 275 10.49 2.13 -3.84
C TYR A 275 10.54 2.05 -2.32
N LEU A 276 10.99 0.91 -1.77
CA LEU A 276 11.02 0.70 -0.33
C LEU A 276 11.99 1.65 0.39
N MET A 277 13.12 1.96 -0.25
CA MET A 277 14.04 3.00 0.20
C MET A 277 13.37 4.38 0.20
N GLN A 278 12.58 4.73 -0.83
CA GLN A 278 11.81 5.98 -0.88
C GLN A 278 10.77 6.07 0.24
N VAL A 279 10.14 4.94 0.59
CA VAL A 279 9.13 4.87 1.67
C VAL A 279 9.77 4.66 3.05
N GLY A 280 11.08 4.42 3.12
CA GLY A 280 11.84 4.25 4.36
C GLY A 280 11.55 2.94 5.09
N MET A 281 11.26 1.86 4.36
CA MET A 281 10.91 0.55 4.93
C MET A 281 11.75 -0.57 4.31
N THR A 282 11.97 -1.67 5.04
CA THR A 282 12.46 -2.94 4.46
C THR A 282 11.30 -3.77 3.90
N ILE A 283 11.60 -4.81 3.13
CA ILE A 283 10.56 -5.72 2.61
C ILE A 283 9.88 -6.47 3.77
N GLU A 284 10.60 -6.86 4.83
CA GLU A 284 10.00 -7.46 6.02
C GLU A 284 9.02 -6.49 6.69
N GLN A 285 9.43 -5.24 6.87
CA GLN A 285 8.58 -4.21 7.46
C GLN A 285 7.34 -3.95 6.60
N PHE A 286 7.48 -3.95 5.27
CA PHE A 286 6.36 -3.79 4.36
C PHE A 286 5.40 -4.97 4.42
N ASN A 287 5.91 -6.21 4.43
CA ASN A 287 5.08 -7.41 4.57
C ASN A 287 4.34 -7.43 5.92
N SER A 288 5.00 -7.02 7.01
CA SER A 288 4.37 -6.85 8.32
C SER A 288 3.26 -5.79 8.27
N LEU A 289 3.53 -4.65 7.64
CA LEU A 289 2.56 -3.56 7.48
C LEU A 289 1.28 -4.05 6.79
N ILE A 290 1.39 -4.82 5.70
CA ILE A 290 0.22 -5.38 5.01
C ILE A 290 -0.57 -6.33 5.92
N GLN A 291 0.12 -7.17 6.69
CA GLN A 291 -0.54 -8.06 7.66
C GLN A 291 -1.27 -7.27 8.75
N ASP A 292 -0.65 -6.22 9.28
CA ASP A 292 -1.24 -5.34 10.29
C ASP A 292 -2.47 -4.60 9.74
N VAL A 293 -2.39 -4.14 8.49
CA VAL A 293 -3.52 -3.52 7.77
C VAL A 293 -4.69 -4.48 7.64
N HIS A 294 -4.46 -5.71 7.16
CA HIS A 294 -5.54 -6.71 7.04
C HIS A 294 -6.12 -7.11 8.39
N GLN A 295 -5.27 -7.20 9.42
CA GLN A 295 -5.72 -7.46 10.79
C GLN A 295 -6.62 -6.33 11.29
N ARG A 296 -6.27 -5.06 11.01
CA ARG A 296 -7.11 -3.91 11.37
C ARG A 296 -8.43 -3.89 10.63
N MET A 297 -8.43 -4.21 9.33
CA MET A 297 -9.66 -4.34 8.54
C MET A 297 -10.58 -5.45 9.09
N ARG A 298 -9.99 -6.55 9.57
CA ARG A 298 -10.74 -7.63 10.23
C ARG A 298 -11.38 -7.16 11.53
N GLU A 299 -10.64 -6.44 12.36
CA GLU A 299 -11.18 -5.86 13.60
C GLU A 299 -12.32 -4.89 13.32
N ASP A 300 -12.23 -4.10 12.27
CA ASP A 300 -13.29 -3.18 11.87
C ASP A 300 -14.54 -3.92 11.40
N ALA A 301 -14.39 -5.00 10.61
CA ALA A 301 -15.51 -5.88 10.26
C ALA A 301 -16.17 -6.51 11.51
N GLN A 302 -15.37 -6.96 12.48
CA GLN A 302 -15.90 -7.53 13.73
C GLN A 302 -16.65 -6.49 14.57
N LYS A 303 -16.17 -5.24 14.62
CA LYS A 303 -16.88 -4.14 15.29
C LYS A 303 -18.20 -3.81 14.59
N GLU A 304 -18.25 -3.87 13.26
CA GLU A 304 -19.50 -3.70 12.51
C GLU A 304 -20.52 -4.80 12.86
N ALA A 305 -20.08 -6.05 13.06
CA ALA A 305 -20.97 -7.15 13.44
C ALA A 305 -21.59 -7.01 14.85
N LEU A 306 -21.01 -6.17 15.70
CA LEU A 306 -21.50 -5.91 17.06
C LEU A 306 -22.49 -4.74 17.15
N ARG A 307 -22.65 -3.98 16.06
CA ARG A 307 -23.60 -2.86 15.96
C ARG A 307 -24.95 -3.34 15.45
#